data_AF-A0A963PRF6-F1
#
_entry.id   AF-A0A963PRF6-F1
#
_cell.length_a   1.000
_cell.length_b   1.000
_cell.length_c   1.000
_cell.angle_alpha   90.00
_cell.angle_beta   90.00
_cell.angle_gamma   90.00
#
_symmetry.space_group_name_H-M   'P 1'
#
loop_
_entity.id
_entity.type
_entity.pdbx_description
1 polymer ?
#
loop_
_entity_poly.entity_id
_entity_poly.type
_entity_poly.pdbx_seq_one_letter_code
_entity_poly.pdbx_strand_id
1 'polypeptide(L)' 'MECTVTWTGAAGTRSGMGLLAETGSGHVLAMDGAPDAARPENGGQNLAPRPKSTRLNAGRW' A
#
# COMPACT_ATOMS: atom_id res chain seq x y z
N MET A 1 19.23 0.45 2.37
CA MET A 1 18.31 -0.66 2.08
C MET A 1 17.22 -0.08 1.21
N GLU A 2 17.26 -0.39 -0.09
CA GLU A 2 16.34 0.19 -1.06
C GLU A 2 14.99 -0.54 -1.01
N CYS A 3 13.92 0.20 -1.22
CA CYS A 3 12.56 -0.30 -1.25
C CYS A 3 11.78 0.50 -2.27
N THR A 4 11.26 -0.17 -3.30
CA THR A 4 10.41 0.48 -4.30
C THR A 4 8.96 0.25 -3.92
N VAL A 5 8.19 1.34 -3.87
CA VAL A 5 6.77 1.28 -3.53
C VAL A 5 5.97 1.66 -4.77
N THR A 6 5.03 0.79 -5.14
CA THR A 6 4.15 0.98 -6.27
C THR A 6 2.71 1.12 -5.80
N TRP A 7 2.06 2.17 -6.28
CA TRP A 7 0.63 2.37 -6.15
C TRP A 7 -0.14 1.43 -7.09
N THR A 8 -1.14 0.72 -6.55
CA THR A 8 -1.98 -0.22 -7.30
C THR A 8 -3.44 0.20 -7.39
N GLY A 9 -3.80 1.37 -6.84
CA GLY A 9 -5.18 1.89 -6.89
C GLY A 9 -5.71 2.14 -8.31
N ALA A 10 -4.83 2.41 -9.27
CA ALA A 10 -5.19 2.55 -10.69
C ALA A 10 -5.11 1.24 -11.50
N ALA A 11 -4.70 0.13 -10.88
CA ALA A 11 -4.46 -1.13 -11.58
C ALA A 11 -5.70 -2.03 -11.70
N GLY A 12 -6.90 -1.49 -11.51
CA GLY A 12 -8.16 -2.25 -11.56
C GLY A 12 -8.31 -3.26 -10.41
N THR A 13 -7.58 -3.08 -9.31
CA THR A 13 -7.72 -3.92 -8.12
C THR A 13 -9.01 -3.56 -7.35
N ARG A 14 -9.32 -4.33 -6.30
CA ARG A 14 -10.48 -4.04 -5.43
C ARG A 14 -10.29 -2.80 -4.54
N SER A 15 -9.06 -2.28 -4.39
CA SER A 15 -8.77 -1.16 -3.49
C SER A 15 -8.24 0.06 -4.25
N GLY A 16 -8.82 1.22 -3.98
CA GLY A 16 -8.34 2.51 -4.46
C GLY A 16 -7.03 2.97 -3.79
N MET A 17 -6.62 2.34 -2.68
CA MET A 17 -5.41 2.71 -1.90
C MET A 17 -4.40 1.56 -1.77
N GLY A 18 -4.46 0.55 -2.63
CA GLY A 18 -3.56 -0.59 -2.57
C GLY A 18 -2.10 -0.21 -2.87
N LEU A 19 -1.16 -0.77 -2.11
CA LEU A 19 0.29 -0.54 -2.24
C LEU A 19 1.04 -1.86 -2.27
N LEU A 20 2.06 -1.96 -3.13
CA LEU A 20 3.05 -3.04 -3.12
C LEU A 20 4.43 -2.44 -2.84
N ALA A 21 5.17 -3.05 -1.92
CA ALA A 21 6.54 -2.68 -1.61
C ALA A 21 7.48 -3.84 -1.93
N GLU A 22 8.46 -3.62 -2.79
CA GLU A 22 9.53 -4.56 -3.11
C GLU A 22 10.80 -4.13 -2.36
N THR A 23 11.32 -5.01 -1.51
CA THR A 23 12.55 -4.74 -0.74
C THR A 23 13.78 -5.15 -1.54
N GLY A 24 14.95 -4.54 -1.25
CA GLY A 24 16.22 -4.99 -1.82
C GLY A 24 16.65 -6.42 -1.48
N SER A 25 15.91 -7.12 -0.62
CA SER A 25 16.06 -8.56 -0.36
C SER A 25 15.15 -9.43 -1.23
N GLY A 26 14.40 -8.85 -2.17
CA GLY A 26 13.49 -9.55 -3.08
C GLY A 26 12.14 -9.95 -2.45
N HIS A 27 11.80 -9.43 -1.27
CA HIS A 27 10.51 -9.72 -0.64
C HIS A 27 9.48 -8.66 -1.04
N VAL A 28 8.22 -9.09 -1.18
CA VAL A 28 7.10 -8.22 -1.51
C VAL A 28 6.14 -8.13 -0.33
N LEU A 29 5.73 -6.91 0.02
CA LEU A 29 4.70 -6.64 1.00
C LEU A 29 3.51 -5.93 0.35
N ALA A 30 2.31 -6.44 0.59
CA ALA A 30 1.07 -5.78 0.25
C ALA A 30 0.56 -4.94 1.43
N MET A 31 0.05 -3.75 1.14
CA MET A 31 -0.53 -2.83 2.12
C MET A 31 -1.80 -2.20 1.57
N ASP A 32 -2.69 -1.78 2.46
CA ASP A 32 -3.96 -1.16 2.08
C ASP A 32 -4.37 -0.04 3.03
N GLY A 33 -5.13 0.92 2.50
CA GLY A 33 -5.72 2.01 3.26
C GLY A 33 -6.97 1.60 4.03
N ALA A 34 -7.46 2.51 4.88
CA ALA A 34 -8.80 2.40 5.43
C ALA A 34 -9.85 2.77 4.36
N PRO A 35 -11.06 2.20 4.40
CA PRO A 35 -12.20 2.66 3.65
C PRO A 35 -12.50 4.13 3.93
N ASP A 36 -12.80 4.86 2.86
CA ASP A 36 -13.32 6.23 2.92
C ASP A 36 -14.80 6.17 2.55
N ALA A 37 -15.69 6.39 3.52
CA ALA A 37 -17.13 6.35 3.30
C ALA A 37 -17.63 7.53 2.47
N ALA A 38 -16.92 8.66 2.48
CA ALA A 38 -17.29 9.85 1.71
C ALA A 38 -16.81 9.74 0.25
N ARG A 39 -15.67 9.07 0.02
CA ARG A 39 -15.10 8.84 -1.32
C ARG A 39 -14.60 7.39 -1.48
N PRO A 40 -15.50 6.41 -1.62
CA PRO A 40 -15.13 5.00 -1.66
C PRO A 40 -14.12 4.64 -2.76
N GLU A 41 -14.13 5.37 -3.87
CA GLU A 41 -13.20 5.19 -4.99
C GLU A 41 -11.75 5.57 -4.67
N ASN A 42 -11.54 6.44 -3.67
CA ASN A 42 -10.22 6.88 -3.21
C ASN A 42 -9.81 6.23 -1.89
N GLY A 43 -10.69 5.41 -1.30
CA GLY A 43 -10.42 4.69 -0.07
C GLY A 43 -9.72 3.35 -0.29
N GLY A 44 -9.16 2.81 0.79
CA GLY A 44 -8.74 1.42 0.81
C GLY A 44 -9.89 0.47 1.14
N GLN A 45 -9.60 -0.80 1.32
CA GLN A 45 -10.58 -1.83 1.65
C GLN A 45 -10.19 -2.62 2.93
N ASN A 46 -9.16 -2.18 3.65
CA ASN A 46 -8.53 -2.93 4.76
C ASN A 46 -8.19 -4.39 4.38
N LEU A 47 -7.81 -4.66 3.13
CA LEU A 47 -7.48 -6.02 2.66
C LEU A 47 -6.04 -6.44 2.98
N ALA A 48 -5.21 -5.51 3.46
CA ALA A 48 -3.84 -5.73 3.89
C ALA A 48 -3.50 -4.77 5.04
N PRO A 49 -2.39 -5.01 5.78
CA PRO A 49 -1.94 -4.11 6.83
C PRO A 49 -1.76 -2.67 6.34
N ARG A 50 -1.99 -1.69 7.23
CA ARG A 50 -1.84 -0.28 6.86
C ARG A 50 -0.36 0.09 6.68
N PRO A 51 -0.03 1.05 5.80
CA PRO A 51 1.35 1.52 5.65
C PRO A 51 1.97 2.01 6.97
N LYS A 52 1.20 2.71 7.80
CA LYS A 52 1.67 3.18 9.12
C LYS A 52 1.97 2.05 10.11
N SER A 53 1.23 0.95 10.06
CA SER A 53 1.49 -0.24 10.89
C SER A 53 2.58 -1.14 10.31
N THR A 54 2.88 -0.99 9.01
CA THR A 54 3.89 -1.77 8.29
C THR A 54 5.17 -0.96 8.24
N ARG A 55 6.03 -1.12 9.25
CA ARG A 55 7.28 -0.36 9.31
C ARG A 55 8.31 -0.93 8.34
N LEU A 56 8.40 -0.34 7.16
CA LEU A 56 9.49 -0.54 6.21
C LEU A 56 10.52 0.57 6.41
N ASN A 57 11.79 0.20 6.58
CA ASN A 57 12.89 1.16 6.75
C ASN A 57 13.31 1.73 5.39
N ALA A 58 12.39 2.43 4.73
CA ALA A 58 12.62 3.22 3.53
C ALA A 58 12.80 4.68 3.95
N GLY A 59 13.97 5.26 3.70
CA GLY A 59 14.25 6.66 4.04
C GLY A 59 13.27 7.60 3.35
N ARG A 60 12.76 8.57 4.12
CA ARG A 60 11.84 9.65 3.71
C ARG A 60 10.59 9.19 2.96
N TRP A 61 9.52 9.07 3.72
CA TRP A 61 8.14 9.21 3.25
C TRP A 61 7.77 10.69 3.19
#